data_AF-A0AAQ3M3W3-F1
#
_entry.id   AF-A0AAQ3M3W3-F1
#
_cell.length_a   1.000
_cell.length_b   1.000
_cell.length_c   1.000
_cell.angle_alpha   90.00
_cell.angle_beta   90.00
_cell.angle_gamma   90.00
#
_symmetry.space_group_name_H-M   'P 1'
#
loop_
_entity.id
_entity.type
_entity.pdbx_description
1 polymer ?
#
loop_
_entity_poly.entity_id
_entity_poly.type
_entity_poly.pdbx_seq_one_letter_code
_entity_poly.pdbx_strand_id
1 'polypeptide(L)'
;MMLHVTPQSNGYFENVWAWVADHDLDDANNKQVAVAVGRGILIESNGPTWLYGTASEHSMLYQYNFANSSNTFAGMIQTESPYFQATDAGKSPGPFASTIGMFKCDPNFSDKTCNSTNLMCEFSWAVMMQSTTNLTIAGAGLYSWFGNYIQSCVDSPNCQQRITYDDGYNGGLRLWNLITIGSVEMVSGPLEIAILAKDNTQAIGHPFWSALAGYLDNARPEILSCDDEYDPRPECASHSICPTERRYRSFASLQADLGSIPFDCINYLALDTLWFVLGDALSNFTAVDNGYDSLFGYYQDYMKAVIPQTIQNVMSDSTPGNDSGGPGNKFSDCELQGSTSYPKQQCPISVKQREDTSVNYIITYTLRDPDGFYNFMKTQYGIDKSWIKLAPSYSDAGGDGDCELDSGGHSAGCIHTNDTYLNFPLAADNIIIPNPKDVITQALPNLGSLQNQILATSVDLTTGFYNGSSSNFLEAYSTPVFMVQQAIQSMQRAKDIGKTEKRDEQIQLALEILGVVFAFLPFLDKIGPELELADGLFTALADVGNVALAIQQIVADPSSAPMAILGALSGPGGRTEEGLAKIAKARRDLTEDDIAGIGDEFKERNNEFQKTIKRDCAE
;
A
#
# COMPACT_ATOMS: atom_id res chain seq x y z
N MET A 1 -26.96 3.00 -4.49
CA MET A 1 -26.17 4.17 -4.10
C MET A 1 -26.60 5.29 -5.02
N MET A 2 -27.07 6.42 -4.48
CA MET A 2 -27.47 7.58 -5.27
C MET A 2 -26.32 8.56 -5.47
N LEU A 3 -25.48 8.76 -4.45
CA LEU A 3 -24.27 9.59 -4.53
C LEU A 3 -23.17 9.00 -3.64
N HIS A 4 -21.94 8.96 -4.14
CA HIS A 4 -20.76 8.54 -3.39
C HIS A 4 -19.66 9.57 -3.55
N VAL A 5 -19.35 10.27 -2.45
CA VAL A 5 -18.25 11.22 -2.33
C VAL A 5 -17.04 10.47 -1.77
N THR A 6 -16.22 9.92 -2.66
CA THR A 6 -15.09 9.02 -2.36
C THR A 6 -13.98 9.70 -1.53
N PRO A 7 -13.07 8.93 -0.89
CA PRO A 7 -12.00 9.49 -0.04
C PRO A 7 -11.09 10.52 -0.72
N GLN A 8 -10.85 10.37 -2.03
CA GLN A 8 -10.00 11.26 -2.82
C GLN A 8 -10.77 12.45 -3.42
N SER A 9 -12.09 12.49 -3.27
CA SER A 9 -12.94 13.56 -3.80
C SER A 9 -13.27 14.60 -2.75
N ASN A 10 -13.78 15.74 -3.19
CA ASN A 10 -14.40 16.79 -2.39
C ASN A 10 -15.42 17.54 -3.26
N GLY A 11 -16.27 18.38 -2.68
CA GLY A 11 -17.26 19.09 -3.49
C GLY A 11 -18.19 20.02 -2.73
N TYR A 12 -18.87 20.87 -3.50
CA TYR A 12 -19.94 21.74 -3.04
C TYR A 12 -21.25 21.28 -3.69
N PHE A 13 -22.16 20.74 -2.88
CA PHE A 13 -23.44 20.21 -3.29
C PHE A 13 -24.54 21.10 -2.72
N GLU A 14 -25.26 21.81 -3.58
CA GLU A 14 -26.35 22.70 -3.18
C GLU A 14 -27.64 22.28 -3.90
N ASN A 15 -28.74 22.22 -3.15
CA ASN A 15 -30.06 21.88 -3.67
C ASN A 15 -30.06 20.52 -4.40
N VAL A 16 -29.38 19.52 -3.82
CA VAL A 16 -29.35 18.15 -4.32
C VAL A 16 -30.42 17.34 -3.60
N TRP A 17 -31.33 16.74 -4.37
CA TRP A 17 -32.36 15.84 -3.88
C TRP A 17 -32.13 14.42 -4.41
N ALA A 18 -31.61 13.55 -3.54
CA ALA A 18 -31.44 12.13 -3.80
C ALA A 18 -32.72 11.41 -3.37
N TRP A 19 -33.70 11.35 -4.27
CA TRP A 19 -35.04 10.84 -3.98
C TRP A 19 -35.27 9.45 -4.58
N VAL A 20 -35.71 8.51 -3.74
CA VAL A 20 -36.24 7.22 -4.16
C VAL A 20 -37.76 7.31 -4.14
N ALA A 21 -38.42 7.06 -5.28
CA ALA A 21 -39.83 7.35 -5.41
C ALA A 21 -40.72 6.62 -4.38
N ASP A 22 -41.41 7.39 -3.54
CA ASP A 22 -42.43 6.91 -2.61
C ASP A 22 -43.85 6.94 -3.22
N HIS A 23 -44.04 7.73 -4.28
CA HIS A 23 -45.26 7.80 -5.09
C HIS A 23 -44.96 8.04 -6.58
N ASP A 24 -45.94 7.72 -7.42
CA ASP A 24 -45.90 7.98 -8.85
C ASP A 24 -46.22 9.47 -9.11
N LEU A 25 -45.28 10.19 -9.72
CA LEU A 25 -45.40 11.62 -10.04
C LEU A 25 -46.38 11.90 -11.19
N ASP A 26 -46.62 10.91 -12.06
CA ASP A 26 -47.46 11.05 -13.24
C ASP A 26 -48.88 10.51 -13.01
N ASP A 27 -49.11 9.78 -11.90
CA ASP A 27 -50.45 9.40 -11.47
C ASP A 27 -51.16 10.59 -10.81
N ALA A 28 -52.33 10.97 -11.34
CA ALA A 28 -53.08 12.13 -10.86
C ALA A 28 -53.53 12.04 -9.38
N ASN A 29 -53.46 10.85 -8.75
CA ASN A 29 -53.76 10.66 -7.34
C ASN A 29 -52.51 10.51 -6.47
N ASN A 30 -51.31 10.73 -7.01
CA ASN A 30 -50.01 10.52 -6.34
C ASN A 30 -49.96 9.15 -5.66
N LYS A 31 -50.32 8.10 -6.40
CA LYS A 31 -50.42 6.77 -5.85
C LYS A 31 -49.06 6.33 -5.29
N GLN A 32 -49.04 5.90 -4.02
CA GLN A 32 -47.83 5.37 -3.39
C GLN A 32 -47.32 4.12 -4.11
N VAL A 33 -45.99 4.01 -4.19
CA VAL A 33 -45.26 2.89 -4.80
C VAL A 33 -44.20 2.34 -3.83
N ALA A 34 -43.67 1.16 -4.13
CA ALA A 34 -42.57 0.55 -3.40
C ALA A 34 -41.37 0.39 -4.33
N VAL A 35 -40.40 1.29 -4.23
CA VAL A 35 -39.15 1.25 -4.98
C VAL A 35 -38.00 0.99 -4.01
N ALA A 36 -37.26 -0.09 -4.24
CA ALA A 36 -36.14 -0.49 -3.38
C ALA A 36 -34.81 0.02 -3.96
N VAL A 37 -34.17 0.94 -3.23
CA VAL A 37 -32.79 1.39 -3.50
C VAL A 37 -31.99 1.24 -2.20
N GLY A 38 -30.81 0.62 -2.29
CA GLY A 38 -30.05 0.27 -1.09
C GLY A 38 -29.54 1.49 -0.30
N ARG A 39 -28.90 2.45 -0.96
CA ARG A 39 -28.08 3.49 -0.29
C ARG A 39 -28.34 4.86 -0.90
N GLY A 40 -28.47 5.87 -0.04
CA GLY A 40 -28.59 7.27 -0.43
C GLY A 40 -27.25 7.89 -0.77
N ILE A 41 -26.76 8.77 0.12
CA ILE A 41 -25.53 9.54 -0.03
C ILE A 41 -24.48 9.01 0.95
N LEU A 42 -23.36 8.53 0.40
CA LEU A 42 -22.17 8.13 1.15
C LEU A 42 -21.08 9.20 1.03
N ILE A 43 -20.52 9.62 2.15
CA ILE A 43 -19.46 10.63 2.22
C ILE A 43 -18.26 10.01 2.95
N GLU A 44 -17.17 9.79 2.22
CA GLU A 44 -15.87 9.35 2.75
C GLU A 44 -14.75 10.36 2.49
N SER A 45 -15.09 11.51 1.89
CA SER A 45 -14.16 12.58 1.55
C SER A 45 -13.31 13.05 2.73
N ASN A 46 -12.02 13.28 2.48
CA ASN A 46 -11.13 13.99 3.41
C ASN A 46 -11.37 15.52 3.46
N GLY A 47 -12.34 15.99 2.67
CA GLY A 47 -12.79 17.36 2.61
C GLY A 47 -11.93 18.28 1.72
N PRO A 48 -12.30 19.57 1.65
CA PRO A 48 -13.50 20.14 2.26
C PRO A 48 -14.77 19.78 1.47
N THR A 49 -15.82 19.30 2.15
CA THR A 49 -17.10 18.94 1.51
C THR A 49 -18.24 19.76 2.10
N TRP A 50 -19.10 20.31 1.24
CA TRP A 50 -20.26 21.12 1.64
C TRP A 50 -21.55 20.56 1.06
N LEU A 51 -22.55 20.38 1.90
CA LEU A 51 -23.91 19.99 1.53
C LEU A 51 -24.90 21.07 1.99
N TYR A 52 -25.32 21.95 1.09
CA TYR A 52 -26.24 23.04 1.39
C TYR A 52 -27.65 22.73 0.90
N GLY A 53 -28.59 22.58 1.84
CA GLY A 53 -29.99 22.29 1.53
C GLY A 53 -30.18 20.99 0.74
N THR A 54 -29.48 19.92 1.13
CA THR A 54 -29.58 18.62 0.46
C THR A 54 -30.62 17.71 1.15
N ALA A 55 -31.29 16.88 0.37
CA ALA A 55 -32.22 15.87 0.88
C ALA A 55 -31.87 14.49 0.32
N SER A 56 -31.96 13.45 1.15
CA SER A 56 -31.86 12.06 0.71
C SER A 56 -32.96 11.25 1.36
N GLU A 57 -33.77 10.56 0.56
CA GLU A 57 -35.01 9.96 1.05
C GLU A 57 -35.24 8.55 0.50
N HIS A 58 -35.88 7.73 1.33
CA HIS A 58 -36.45 6.42 1.05
C HIS A 58 -35.46 5.35 0.54
N SER A 59 -34.16 5.51 0.80
CA SER A 59 -33.20 4.40 0.68
C SER A 59 -33.37 3.40 1.82
N MET A 60 -33.19 2.11 1.54
CA MET A 60 -33.45 1.05 2.52
C MET A 60 -32.37 0.98 3.62
N LEU A 61 -31.10 1.17 3.32
CA LEU A 61 -30.03 1.01 4.31
C LEU A 61 -29.78 2.30 5.08
N TYR A 62 -29.55 3.40 4.36
CA TYR A 62 -29.36 4.72 4.96
C TYR A 62 -29.62 5.84 3.95
N GLN A 63 -29.94 7.03 4.45
CA GLN A 63 -30.04 8.25 3.65
C GLN A 63 -28.70 8.98 3.56
N TYR A 64 -28.06 9.25 4.69
CA TYR A 64 -26.70 9.79 4.76
C TYR A 64 -25.80 8.87 5.58
N ASN A 65 -24.60 8.60 5.07
CA ASN A 65 -23.54 7.94 5.82
C ASN A 65 -22.25 8.76 5.69
N PHE A 66 -21.85 9.40 6.79
CA PHE A 66 -20.58 10.10 6.93
C PHE A 66 -19.58 9.11 7.54
N ALA A 67 -18.69 8.58 6.71
CA ALA A 67 -17.89 7.39 6.99
C ALA A 67 -16.41 7.70 6.81
N ASN A 68 -15.65 7.76 7.90
CA ASN A 68 -14.23 8.20 7.89
C ASN A 68 -14.01 9.55 7.16
N SER A 69 -15.04 10.41 7.10
CA SER A 69 -14.95 11.68 6.40
C SER A 69 -14.30 12.75 7.28
N SER A 70 -13.59 13.70 6.66
CA SER A 70 -13.00 14.85 7.33
C SER A 70 -13.48 16.18 6.76
N ASN A 71 -13.51 17.24 7.58
CA ASN A 71 -13.78 18.62 7.17
C ASN A 71 -15.06 18.77 6.32
N THR A 72 -16.17 18.32 6.87
CA THR A 72 -17.46 18.29 6.17
C THR A 72 -18.47 19.21 6.85
N PHE A 73 -19.16 20.01 6.05
CA PHE A 73 -20.29 20.82 6.48
C PHE A 73 -21.55 20.37 5.75
N ALA A 74 -22.64 20.19 6.48
CA ALA A 74 -23.96 19.92 5.91
C ALA A 74 -25.01 20.82 6.58
N GLY A 75 -25.95 21.42 5.85
CA GLY A 75 -26.93 22.32 6.46
C GLY A 75 -27.92 22.95 5.48
N MET A 76 -29.23 22.92 5.72
CA MET A 76 -29.92 21.88 6.50
C MET A 76 -29.99 20.61 5.65
N ILE A 77 -29.84 19.43 6.28
CA ILE A 77 -30.15 18.15 5.65
C ILE A 77 -31.56 17.69 5.98
N GLN A 78 -32.17 16.92 5.08
CA GLN A 78 -33.50 16.35 5.27
C GLN A 78 -33.53 14.88 4.83
N THR A 79 -34.26 14.03 5.57
CA THR A 79 -34.42 12.61 5.27
C THR A 79 -35.80 12.04 5.60
N GLU A 80 -36.24 11.06 4.81
CA GLU A 80 -37.37 10.19 5.15
C GLU A 80 -37.01 8.72 4.96
N SER A 81 -37.52 7.87 5.87
CA SER A 81 -37.45 6.42 5.69
C SER A 81 -38.46 5.92 4.64
N PRO A 82 -38.21 4.79 3.96
CA PRO A 82 -39.16 4.22 3.00
C PRO A 82 -40.47 3.79 3.67
N TYR A 83 -41.62 4.14 3.10
CA TYR A 83 -42.93 3.93 3.76
C TYR A 83 -43.32 2.46 3.93
N PHE A 84 -42.77 1.57 3.11
CA PHE A 84 -43.05 0.14 3.11
C PHE A 84 -42.26 -0.68 4.15
N GLN A 85 -41.37 -0.04 4.92
CA GLN A 85 -40.60 -0.72 5.98
C GLN A 85 -41.50 -1.12 7.17
N ALA A 86 -40.95 -1.79 8.19
CA ALA A 86 -41.71 -2.52 9.25
C ALA A 86 -42.50 -3.75 8.75
N THR A 87 -41.99 -4.44 7.73
CA THR A 87 -42.47 -5.77 7.30
C THR A 87 -41.29 -6.70 7.05
N ASP A 88 -41.49 -8.01 7.07
CA ASP A 88 -40.41 -8.97 6.80
C ASP A 88 -39.77 -8.79 5.41
N ALA A 89 -40.56 -8.36 4.43
CA ALA A 89 -40.08 -8.10 3.07
C ALA A 89 -39.42 -6.71 2.91
N GLY A 90 -39.81 -5.72 3.75
CA GLY A 90 -39.37 -4.33 3.67
C GLY A 90 -38.30 -3.92 4.67
N LYS A 91 -37.98 -4.77 5.65
CA LYS A 91 -36.93 -4.50 6.65
C LYS A 91 -35.53 -4.48 6.02
N SER A 92 -34.61 -3.75 6.63
CA SER A 92 -33.21 -3.62 6.19
C SER A 92 -32.34 -4.72 6.78
N PRO A 93 -31.44 -5.37 6.01
CA PRO A 93 -31.01 -4.98 4.67
C PRO A 93 -31.88 -5.52 3.52
N GLY A 94 -32.87 -6.37 3.82
CA GLY A 94 -33.86 -6.88 2.87
C GLY A 94 -33.21 -7.45 1.60
N PRO A 95 -33.61 -7.02 0.39
CA PRO A 95 -33.03 -7.53 -0.87
C PRO A 95 -31.55 -7.14 -1.07
N PHE A 96 -30.99 -6.25 -0.25
CA PHE A 96 -29.61 -5.81 -0.32
C PHE A 96 -28.68 -6.53 0.66
N ALA A 97 -29.16 -7.56 1.37
CA ALA A 97 -28.37 -8.33 2.34
C ALA A 97 -27.03 -8.82 1.78
N SER A 98 -27.00 -9.33 0.55
CA SER A 98 -25.77 -9.81 -0.09
C SER A 98 -24.81 -8.70 -0.52
N THR A 99 -25.21 -7.43 -0.39
CA THR A 99 -24.39 -6.27 -0.75
C THR A 99 -23.88 -5.50 0.47
N ILE A 100 -24.26 -5.90 1.69
CA ILE A 100 -23.70 -5.33 2.91
C ILE A 100 -22.19 -5.61 2.93
N GLY A 101 -21.40 -4.58 3.25
CA GLY A 101 -19.94 -4.61 3.19
C GLY A 101 -19.36 -4.27 1.81
N MET A 102 -20.20 -3.96 0.81
CA MET A 102 -19.73 -3.44 -0.48
C MET A 102 -19.15 -2.03 -0.34
N PHE A 103 -19.69 -1.24 0.60
CA PHE A 103 -19.15 0.06 0.95
C PHE A 103 -18.70 0.05 2.40
N LYS A 104 -17.57 0.69 2.68
CA LYS A 104 -17.01 0.79 4.02
C LYS A 104 -18.03 1.50 4.93
N CYS A 105 -18.16 1.03 6.16
CA CYS A 105 -19.16 1.50 7.13
C CYS A 105 -20.64 1.31 6.72
N ASP A 106 -20.96 0.30 5.92
CA ASP A 106 -22.36 -0.12 5.76
C ASP A 106 -22.99 -0.49 7.12
N PRO A 107 -24.28 -0.21 7.34
CA PRO A 107 -24.93 -0.49 8.61
C PRO A 107 -25.03 -1.98 8.93
N ASN A 108 -24.72 -2.33 10.17
CA ASN A 108 -25.10 -3.60 10.77
C ASN A 108 -26.45 -3.48 11.49
N PHE A 109 -27.50 -4.08 10.93
CA PHE A 109 -28.84 -4.06 11.54
C PHE A 109 -29.05 -5.15 12.61
N SER A 110 -28.09 -6.06 12.77
CA SER A 110 -28.13 -7.14 13.78
C SER A 110 -27.38 -6.77 15.07
N ASP A 111 -27.09 -5.48 15.28
CA ASP A 111 -26.39 -5.01 16.47
C ASP A 111 -27.25 -5.22 17.74
N LYS A 112 -26.58 -5.43 18.88
CA LYS A 112 -27.23 -5.68 20.18
C LYS A 112 -27.70 -4.41 20.88
N THR A 113 -27.49 -3.24 20.30
CA THR A 113 -27.83 -1.95 20.92
C THR A 113 -29.31 -1.62 20.74
N CYS A 114 -29.99 -2.25 19.78
CA CYS A 114 -31.43 -2.10 19.60
C CYS A 114 -32.25 -3.09 20.44
N ASN A 115 -33.01 -2.57 21.42
CA ASN A 115 -33.81 -3.37 22.35
C ASN A 115 -35.30 -3.53 21.92
N SER A 116 -35.60 -3.33 20.63
CA SER A 116 -36.96 -3.41 20.08
C SER A 116 -37.16 -4.66 19.23
N THR A 117 -38.30 -4.75 18.54
CA THR A 117 -38.53 -5.83 17.57
C THR A 117 -37.61 -5.67 16.36
N ASN A 118 -37.24 -6.78 15.72
CA ASN A 118 -36.47 -6.75 14.48
C ASN A 118 -37.07 -5.79 13.45
N LEU A 119 -38.40 -5.74 13.29
CA LEU A 119 -39.06 -4.85 12.32
C LEU A 119 -38.87 -3.35 12.60
N MET A 120 -38.56 -2.97 13.84
CA MET A 120 -38.27 -1.58 14.24
C MET A 120 -36.77 -1.27 14.31
N CYS A 121 -35.94 -2.30 14.49
CA CYS A 121 -34.48 -2.20 14.55
C CYS A 121 -33.82 -2.29 13.17
N GLU A 122 -34.34 -3.17 12.31
CA GLU A 122 -33.95 -3.41 10.92
C GLU A 122 -34.65 -2.38 10.01
N PHE A 123 -34.38 -1.10 10.27
CA PHE A 123 -35.01 0.05 9.61
C PHE A 123 -33.95 1.00 9.08
N SER A 124 -34.25 1.76 8.03
CA SER A 124 -33.27 2.66 7.43
C SER A 124 -32.76 3.73 8.39
N TRP A 125 -31.45 3.96 8.37
CA TRP A 125 -30.84 5.07 9.09
C TRP A 125 -31.05 6.39 8.33
N ALA A 126 -31.44 7.44 9.03
CA ALA A 126 -31.46 8.77 8.44
C ALA A 126 -30.03 9.28 8.25
N VAL A 127 -29.25 9.26 9.32
CA VAL A 127 -27.87 9.73 9.35
C VAL A 127 -27.03 8.74 10.13
N MET A 128 -25.90 8.34 9.55
CA MET A 128 -24.84 7.61 10.25
C MET A 128 -23.59 8.49 10.30
N MET A 129 -22.98 8.60 11.47
CA MET A 129 -21.76 9.35 11.74
C MET A 129 -20.73 8.39 12.30
N GLN A 130 -19.74 8.05 11.49
CA GLN A 130 -18.82 6.96 11.76
C GLN A 130 -17.38 7.42 11.57
N SER A 131 -16.64 7.54 12.67
CA SER A 131 -15.20 7.84 12.70
C SER A 131 -14.85 9.12 11.93
N THR A 132 -15.69 10.15 12.03
CA THR A 132 -15.55 11.41 11.31
C THR A 132 -14.66 12.41 12.05
N THR A 133 -14.02 13.33 11.33
CA THR A 133 -13.25 14.44 11.93
C THR A 133 -13.75 15.79 11.40
N ASN A 134 -14.09 16.72 12.30
CA ASN A 134 -14.58 18.05 11.99
C ASN A 134 -15.83 18.01 11.08
N LEU A 135 -16.84 17.22 11.48
CA LEU A 135 -18.16 17.19 10.86
C LEU A 135 -19.08 18.21 11.55
N THR A 136 -19.64 19.14 10.78
CA THR A 136 -20.70 20.04 11.25
C THR A 136 -21.97 19.82 10.44
N ILE A 137 -23.05 19.42 11.11
CA ILE A 137 -24.40 19.38 10.55
C ILE A 137 -25.18 20.56 11.17
N ALA A 138 -25.36 21.63 10.40
CA ALA A 138 -26.06 22.84 10.80
C ALA A 138 -27.55 22.77 10.40
N GLY A 139 -28.32 21.99 11.15
CA GLY A 139 -29.73 21.71 10.92
C GLY A 139 -29.95 20.35 10.27
N ALA A 140 -30.84 19.56 10.86
CA ALA A 140 -31.24 18.27 10.32
C ALA A 140 -32.73 18.01 10.62
N GLY A 141 -33.51 17.68 9.59
CA GLY A 141 -34.90 17.25 9.73
C GLY A 141 -35.03 15.79 9.29
N LEU A 142 -35.15 14.88 10.25
CA LEU A 142 -35.08 13.44 10.00
C LEU A 142 -36.41 12.76 10.37
N TYR A 143 -37.13 12.22 9.39
CA TYR A 143 -38.52 11.83 9.57
C TYR A 143 -38.77 10.34 9.32
N SER A 144 -39.62 9.76 10.15
CA SER A 144 -40.19 8.43 9.98
C SER A 144 -41.71 8.52 10.10
N TRP A 145 -42.40 8.49 8.97
CA TRP A 145 -43.84 8.75 8.92
C TRP A 145 -44.71 7.50 8.98
N PHE A 146 -44.15 6.33 8.69
CA PHE A 146 -44.91 5.10 8.45
C PHE A 146 -44.22 3.88 9.04
N GLY A 147 -45.04 2.91 9.44
CA GLY A 147 -44.70 1.49 9.42
C GLY A 147 -45.68 0.78 8.49
N ASN A 148 -45.20 0.20 7.40
CA ASN A 148 -46.01 -0.51 6.39
C ASN A 148 -47.19 0.34 5.86
N TYR A 149 -46.91 1.57 5.42
CA TYR A 149 -47.90 2.55 4.96
C TYR A 149 -48.97 2.96 6.00
N ILE A 150 -48.80 2.59 7.28
CA ILE A 150 -49.67 3.01 8.38
C ILE A 150 -48.99 4.12 9.19
N GLN A 151 -49.70 5.24 9.39
CA GLN A 151 -49.16 6.44 10.08
C GLN A 151 -49.48 6.52 11.58
N SER A 152 -50.22 5.58 12.16
CA SER A 152 -50.61 5.64 13.58
C SER A 152 -49.40 5.66 14.55
N CYS A 153 -48.24 5.20 14.08
CA CYS A 153 -46.99 5.23 14.83
C CYS A 153 -46.42 6.64 15.05
N VAL A 154 -46.82 7.64 14.24
CA VAL A 154 -46.37 9.03 14.36
C VAL A 154 -46.88 9.67 15.66
N ASP A 155 -48.12 9.34 16.04
CA ASP A 155 -48.74 9.84 17.28
C ASP A 155 -48.13 9.20 18.54
N SER A 156 -47.52 8.02 18.40
CA SER A 156 -46.88 7.27 19.50
C SER A 156 -45.34 7.29 19.42
N PRO A 157 -44.78 8.34 18.81
CA PRO A 157 -43.45 8.42 18.17
C PRO A 157 -42.65 7.11 18.12
N ASN A 158 -43.14 6.10 17.40
CA ASN A 158 -42.56 4.75 17.38
C ASN A 158 -42.63 4.07 16.00
N CYS A 159 -42.55 4.84 14.90
CA CYS A 159 -42.49 4.27 13.55
C CYS A 159 -41.19 3.48 13.33
N GLN A 160 -40.07 3.97 13.87
CA GLN A 160 -38.80 3.24 13.92
C GLN A 160 -38.12 3.41 15.29
N GLN A 161 -37.24 2.47 15.66
CA GLN A 161 -36.57 2.56 16.95
C GLN A 161 -35.51 3.66 16.96
N ARG A 162 -34.64 3.70 15.95
CA ARG A 162 -33.42 4.53 15.91
C ARG A 162 -33.33 5.28 14.60
N ILE A 163 -32.89 6.54 14.60
CA ILE A 163 -32.87 7.37 13.39
C ILE A 163 -31.49 7.95 13.06
N THR A 164 -30.72 8.36 14.07
CA THR A 164 -29.33 8.79 13.90
C THR A 164 -28.40 7.84 14.64
N TYR A 165 -27.38 7.36 13.91
CA TYR A 165 -26.32 6.51 14.44
C TYR A 165 -25.06 7.34 14.68
N ASP A 166 -24.53 7.28 15.89
CA ASP A 166 -23.22 7.78 16.28
C ASP A 166 -22.37 6.60 16.76
N ASP A 167 -21.21 6.38 16.14
CA ASP A 167 -20.31 5.31 16.56
C ASP A 167 -19.53 5.63 17.85
N GLY A 168 -19.51 6.89 18.29
CA GLY A 168 -18.81 7.37 19.48
C GLY A 168 -17.32 7.68 19.24
N TYR A 169 -16.86 7.67 17.99
CA TYR A 169 -15.45 7.89 17.63
C TYR A 169 -15.26 9.15 16.76
N ASN A 170 -16.14 10.13 16.90
CA ASN A 170 -16.15 11.32 16.07
C ASN A 170 -15.35 12.48 16.70
N GLY A 171 -14.30 12.95 16.03
CA GLY A 171 -13.51 14.10 16.46
C GLY A 171 -14.14 15.42 16.02
N GLY A 172 -14.55 16.28 16.95
CA GLY A 172 -15.11 17.61 16.62
C GLY A 172 -16.45 17.56 15.89
N LEU A 173 -17.32 16.61 16.25
CA LEU A 173 -18.68 16.47 15.72
C LEU A 173 -19.61 17.54 16.31
N ARG A 174 -20.38 18.19 15.43
CA ARG A 174 -21.34 19.23 15.82
C ARG A 174 -22.63 19.07 15.03
N LEU A 175 -23.66 18.54 15.68
CA LEU A 175 -25.00 18.44 15.11
C LEU A 175 -25.90 19.49 15.77
N TRP A 176 -26.21 20.56 15.05
CA TRP A 176 -27.06 21.65 15.52
C TRP A 176 -28.48 21.51 14.98
N ASN A 177 -29.46 21.91 15.79
CA ASN A 177 -30.87 21.97 15.41
C ASN A 177 -31.35 20.66 14.75
N LEU A 178 -31.14 19.53 15.45
CA LEU A 178 -31.65 18.22 15.05
C LEU A 178 -33.14 18.16 15.39
N ILE A 179 -33.97 17.85 14.40
CA ILE A 179 -35.40 17.62 14.54
C ILE A 179 -35.71 16.20 14.05
N THR A 180 -36.40 15.42 14.87
CA THR A 180 -36.85 14.08 14.48
C THR A 180 -38.36 13.89 14.64
N ILE A 181 -38.94 13.05 13.78
CA ILE A 181 -40.36 12.64 13.83
C ILE A 181 -40.44 11.12 13.77
N GLY A 182 -41.31 10.53 14.60
CA GLY A 182 -41.65 9.11 14.53
C GLY A 182 -40.56 8.11 14.93
N SER A 183 -39.48 8.58 15.56
CA SER A 183 -38.43 7.72 16.13
C SER A 183 -38.48 7.70 17.66
N VAL A 184 -38.13 6.57 18.27
CA VAL A 184 -38.01 6.44 19.73
C VAL A 184 -36.71 7.09 20.22
N GLU A 185 -35.61 6.81 19.52
CA GLU A 185 -34.26 7.29 19.80
C GLU A 185 -33.84 8.28 18.71
N MET A 186 -33.61 9.54 19.12
CA MET A 186 -33.13 10.60 18.23
C MET A 186 -31.68 10.34 17.82
N VAL A 187 -30.83 9.94 18.77
CA VAL A 187 -29.43 9.57 18.57
C VAL A 187 -29.15 8.30 19.36
N SER A 188 -28.46 7.36 18.73
CA SER A 188 -28.19 6.02 19.28
C SER A 188 -26.80 5.56 18.86
N GLY A 189 -26.14 4.76 19.68
CA GLY A 189 -24.78 4.28 19.41
C GLY A 189 -24.34 3.19 20.38
N PRO A 190 -23.24 2.47 20.09
CA PRO A 190 -22.70 1.43 20.98
C PRO A 190 -22.05 2.01 22.24
N LEU A 191 -21.55 3.25 22.18
CA LEU A 191 -20.86 3.93 23.28
C LEU A 191 -21.69 5.06 23.91
N GLU A 192 -22.83 5.39 23.30
CA GLU A 192 -23.65 6.53 23.69
C GLU A 192 -24.90 6.09 24.46
N ILE A 193 -25.30 6.91 25.43
CA ILE A 193 -26.63 6.77 26.04
C ILE A 193 -27.66 7.28 25.02
N ALA A 194 -28.57 6.40 24.58
CA ALA A 194 -29.59 6.77 23.62
C ALA A 194 -30.38 8.02 24.04
N ILE A 195 -30.44 9.02 23.16
CA ILE A 195 -31.19 10.25 23.39
C ILE A 195 -32.63 10.02 22.95
N LEU A 196 -33.55 9.95 23.91
CA LEU A 196 -34.94 9.60 23.64
C LEU A 196 -35.75 10.79 23.13
N ALA A 197 -36.56 10.56 22.10
CA ALA A 197 -37.47 11.55 21.53
C ALA A 197 -38.51 12.04 22.56
N LYS A 198 -39.02 11.12 23.38
CA LYS A 198 -40.03 11.44 24.42
C LYS A 198 -39.57 12.52 25.40
N ASP A 199 -38.27 12.59 25.68
CA ASP A 199 -37.68 13.54 26.63
C ASP A 199 -37.39 14.90 25.98
N ASN A 200 -37.45 14.96 24.64
CA ASN A 200 -37.10 16.11 23.82
C ASN A 200 -38.25 16.57 22.89
N THR A 201 -39.46 16.06 23.10
CA THR A 201 -40.66 16.43 22.32
C THR A 201 -41.02 17.89 22.56
N GLN A 202 -41.06 18.70 21.49
CA GLN A 202 -41.36 20.14 21.57
C GLN A 202 -42.75 20.50 21.02
N ALA A 203 -43.36 19.59 20.26
CA ALA A 203 -44.67 19.81 19.66
C ALA A 203 -45.82 19.55 20.66
N ILE A 204 -46.83 20.41 20.63
CA ILE A 204 -48.07 20.26 21.42
C ILE A 204 -49.23 19.62 20.63
N GLY A 205 -48.97 19.17 19.40
CA GLY A 205 -49.97 18.59 18.51
C GLY A 205 -49.33 17.88 17.33
N HIS A 206 -50.15 17.12 16.59
CA HIS A 206 -49.69 16.30 15.48
C HIS A 206 -49.11 17.13 14.31
N PRO A 207 -47.96 16.74 13.73
CA PRO A 207 -47.12 15.63 14.18
C PRO A 207 -46.26 16.01 15.38
N PHE A 208 -46.06 15.05 16.29
CA PHE A 208 -45.13 15.24 17.40
C PHE A 208 -43.69 15.21 16.86
N TRP A 209 -42.97 16.32 17.00
CA TRP A 209 -41.55 16.41 16.68
C TRP A 209 -40.73 16.66 17.94
N SER A 210 -39.55 16.06 17.95
CA SER A 210 -38.56 16.20 19.01
C SER A 210 -37.37 16.99 18.48
N ALA A 211 -36.74 17.78 19.34
CA ALA A 211 -35.63 18.61 18.90
C ALA A 211 -34.48 18.69 19.90
N LEU A 212 -33.26 18.66 19.37
CA LEU A 212 -32.03 19.00 20.08
C LEU A 212 -31.46 20.28 19.50
N ALA A 213 -31.25 21.29 20.35
CA ALA A 213 -30.62 22.53 19.93
C ALA A 213 -29.18 22.31 19.46
N GLY A 214 -28.45 21.42 20.15
CA GLY A 214 -27.12 20.97 19.77
C GLY A 214 -26.80 19.63 20.41
N TYR A 215 -26.19 18.75 19.62
CA TYR A 215 -25.53 17.53 20.02
C TYR A 215 -24.06 17.68 19.61
N LEU A 216 -23.20 17.81 20.62
CA LEU A 216 -21.77 18.00 20.44
C LEU A 216 -21.11 16.76 21.00
N ASP A 217 -20.54 15.98 20.10
CA ASP A 217 -19.67 14.89 20.48
C ASP A 217 -18.26 15.24 20.02
N ASN A 218 -17.33 15.00 20.92
CA ASN A 218 -15.93 15.08 20.61
C ASN A 218 -15.38 13.84 21.27
N ALA A 219 -14.97 12.86 20.47
CA ALA A 219 -14.15 11.74 20.88
C ALA A 219 -12.84 12.27 21.47
N ARG A 220 -12.96 12.78 22.68
CA ARG A 220 -11.95 12.84 23.70
C ARG A 220 -12.45 11.78 24.67
N PRO A 221 -11.64 10.80 25.08
CA PRO A 221 -11.94 10.12 26.32
C PRO A 221 -12.17 11.24 27.35
N GLU A 222 -13.34 11.24 27.97
CA GLU A 222 -13.59 12.13 29.09
C GLU A 222 -12.43 11.88 30.06
N ILE A 223 -11.57 12.88 30.28
CA ILE A 223 -10.58 12.76 31.34
C ILE A 223 -11.40 12.83 32.63
N LEU A 224 -11.88 11.68 33.07
CA LEU A 224 -12.28 11.49 34.43
C LEU A 224 -11.05 11.86 35.26
N SER A 225 -11.14 13.00 35.93
CA SER A 225 -10.28 13.37 37.04
C SER A 225 -10.49 12.33 38.14
N CYS A 226 -9.88 11.16 37.96
CA CYS A 226 -9.71 10.17 39.01
C CYS A 226 -8.56 10.67 39.85
N ASP A 227 -8.85 10.92 41.13
CA ASP A 227 -7.80 11.27 42.08
C ASP A 227 -6.99 9.98 42.31
N ASP A 228 -5.78 9.96 41.74
CA ASP A 228 -4.75 8.93 41.88
C ASP A 228 -5.15 7.45 41.62
N GLU A 229 -4.17 6.54 41.70
CA GLU A 229 -4.30 5.11 41.31
C GLU A 229 -5.30 4.30 42.17
N TYR A 230 -5.98 4.91 43.13
CA TYR A 230 -6.85 4.23 44.10
C TYR A 230 -8.31 4.71 44.12
N ASP A 231 -8.78 5.42 43.09
CA ASP A 231 -10.18 5.83 43.01
C ASP A 231 -11.11 4.61 42.84
N PRO A 232 -11.97 4.28 43.82
CA PRO A 232 -12.78 3.07 43.82
C PRO A 232 -14.07 3.20 42.99
N ARG A 233 -14.30 4.35 42.35
CA ARG A 233 -15.47 4.55 41.48
C ARG A 233 -15.36 3.67 40.23
N PRO A 234 -16.42 2.90 39.85
CA PRO A 234 -16.39 2.00 38.68
C PRO A 234 -16.01 2.70 37.37
N GLU A 235 -16.42 3.97 37.20
CA GLU A 235 -16.05 4.83 36.08
C GLU A 235 -14.54 5.16 36.02
N CYS A 236 -13.83 5.10 37.16
CA CYS A 236 -12.40 5.37 37.27
C CYS A 236 -11.51 4.13 37.15
N ALA A 237 -12.09 2.94 37.01
CA ALA A 237 -11.32 1.75 36.69
C ALA A 237 -10.79 1.88 35.25
N SER A 238 -9.51 2.23 35.10
CA SER A 238 -8.81 2.23 33.81
C SER A 238 -8.91 0.84 33.17
N HIS A 239 -9.91 0.67 32.32
CA HIS A 239 -9.95 -0.45 31.39
C HIS A 239 -9.26 0.07 30.14
N SER A 240 -8.04 -0.40 29.87
CA SER A 240 -7.47 -0.21 28.54
C SER A 240 -8.43 -0.87 27.55
N ILE A 241 -9.06 -0.07 26.70
CA ILE A 241 -10.03 -0.53 25.69
C ILE A 241 -9.37 -1.54 24.74
N CYS A 242 -8.03 -1.50 24.66
CA CYS A 242 -7.24 -2.41 23.85
C CYS A 242 -6.53 -3.48 24.68
N PRO A 243 -6.51 -4.75 24.22
CA PRO A 243 -5.78 -5.83 24.88
C PRO A 243 -4.27 -5.69 24.61
N THR A 244 -3.66 -4.63 25.14
CA THR A 244 -2.24 -4.26 24.91
C THR A 244 -1.25 -5.28 25.49
N GLU A 245 -1.74 -6.20 26.32
CA GLU A 245 -1.01 -7.38 26.80
C GLU A 245 -0.89 -8.49 25.73
N ARG A 246 -1.75 -8.52 24.72
CA ARG A 246 -1.64 -9.45 23.60
C ARG A 246 -0.57 -8.95 22.63
N ARG A 247 0.41 -9.81 22.36
CA ARG A 247 1.54 -9.52 21.47
C ARG A 247 1.53 -10.51 20.33
N TYR A 248 1.56 -10.00 19.10
CA TYR A 248 1.54 -10.80 17.89
C TYR A 248 2.89 -10.69 17.18
N ARG A 249 3.46 -11.84 16.80
CA ARG A 249 4.75 -11.90 16.10
C ARG A 249 4.63 -12.01 14.59
N SER A 250 3.40 -12.17 14.08
CA SER A 250 3.11 -12.18 12.65
C SER A 250 1.71 -11.64 12.37
N PHE A 251 1.51 -11.07 11.17
CA PHE A 251 0.19 -10.61 10.74
C PHE A 251 -0.81 -11.76 10.63
N ALA A 252 -0.38 -12.96 10.22
CA ALA A 252 -1.23 -14.14 10.25
C ALA A 252 -1.77 -14.46 11.67
N SER A 253 -0.95 -14.32 12.71
CA SER A 253 -1.39 -14.53 14.10
C SER A 253 -2.36 -13.44 14.58
N LEU A 254 -2.12 -12.18 14.21
CA LEU A 254 -3.03 -11.08 14.50
C LEU A 254 -4.37 -11.26 13.78
N GLN A 255 -4.34 -11.71 12.52
CA GLN A 255 -5.52 -11.97 11.71
C GLN A 255 -6.44 -13.03 12.32
N ALA A 256 -5.87 -14.12 12.85
CA ALA A 256 -6.63 -15.19 13.47
C ALA A 256 -7.48 -14.72 14.66
N ASP A 257 -7.04 -13.64 15.33
CA ASP A 257 -7.67 -13.10 16.53
C ASP A 257 -8.54 -11.86 16.27
N LEU A 258 -8.62 -11.35 15.03
CA LEU A 258 -9.33 -10.10 14.69
C LEU A 258 -10.76 -10.10 15.26
N GLY A 259 -11.50 -11.21 15.14
CA GLY A 259 -12.86 -11.30 15.67
C GLY A 259 -13.00 -11.06 17.18
N SER A 260 -11.91 -11.13 17.93
CA SER A 260 -11.86 -10.91 19.39
C SER A 260 -11.21 -9.58 19.81
N ILE A 261 -10.72 -8.80 18.84
CA ILE A 261 -10.00 -7.54 19.05
C ILE A 261 -10.94 -6.38 18.68
N PRO A 262 -11.15 -5.40 19.58
CA PRO A 262 -11.90 -4.18 19.25
C PRO A 262 -11.28 -3.44 18.07
N PHE A 263 -12.11 -2.85 17.22
CA PHE A 263 -11.68 -2.27 15.94
C PHE A 263 -10.54 -1.25 16.10
N ASP A 264 -10.67 -0.34 17.06
CA ASP A 264 -9.72 0.76 17.31
C ASP A 264 -8.34 0.27 17.76
N CYS A 265 -8.28 -0.97 18.25
CA CYS A 265 -7.09 -1.58 18.80
C CYS A 265 -6.25 -2.32 17.75
N ILE A 266 -6.82 -2.57 16.57
CA ILE A 266 -6.14 -3.31 15.50
C ILE A 266 -4.94 -2.54 15.00
N ASN A 267 -5.08 -1.23 14.78
CA ASN A 267 -3.97 -0.40 14.29
C ASN A 267 -2.84 -0.32 15.33
N TYR A 268 -3.18 -0.32 16.61
CA TYR A 268 -2.20 -0.40 17.69
C TYR A 268 -1.46 -1.75 17.67
N LEU A 269 -2.20 -2.86 17.65
CA LEU A 269 -1.63 -4.21 17.65
C LEU A 269 -0.88 -4.53 16.35
N ALA A 270 -1.30 -3.96 15.21
CA ALA A 270 -0.63 -4.06 13.92
C ALA A 270 0.73 -3.34 13.93
N LEU A 271 0.81 -2.17 14.57
CA LEU A 271 2.08 -1.46 14.71
C LEU A 271 3.06 -2.22 15.61
N ASP A 272 2.55 -2.75 16.71
CA ASP A 272 3.31 -3.63 17.59
C ASP A 272 3.78 -4.91 16.87
N THR A 273 2.91 -5.47 16.02
CA THR A 273 3.26 -6.61 15.15
C THR A 273 4.39 -6.26 14.19
N LEU A 274 4.40 -5.08 13.58
CA LEU A 274 5.53 -4.62 12.74
C LEU A 274 6.84 -4.57 13.52
N TRP A 275 6.79 -4.11 14.78
CA TRP A 275 7.96 -4.08 15.65
C TRP A 275 8.52 -5.49 15.91
N PHE A 276 7.66 -6.46 16.23
CA PHE A 276 8.06 -7.86 16.42
C PHE A 276 8.56 -8.51 15.14
N VAL A 277 7.90 -8.28 14.01
CA VAL A 277 8.33 -8.80 12.70
C VAL A 277 9.73 -8.31 12.38
N LEU A 278 10.03 -7.02 12.59
CA LEU A 278 11.36 -6.47 12.40
C LEU A 278 12.36 -7.09 13.39
N GLY A 279 12.01 -7.22 14.68
CA GLY A 279 12.86 -7.85 15.68
C GLY A 279 13.21 -9.30 15.37
N ASP A 280 12.23 -10.08 14.93
CA ASP A 280 12.41 -11.48 14.57
C ASP A 280 13.23 -11.63 13.28
N ALA A 281 13.05 -10.73 12.31
CA ALA A 281 13.91 -10.67 11.14
C ALA A 281 15.37 -10.42 11.54
N LEU A 282 15.65 -9.41 12.38
CA LEU A 282 17.01 -9.11 12.85
C LEU A 282 17.61 -10.24 13.71
N SER A 283 16.80 -10.92 14.53
CA SER A 283 17.24 -12.11 15.28
C SER A 283 17.60 -13.26 14.34
N ASN A 284 16.81 -13.48 13.29
CA ASN A 284 17.09 -14.50 12.28
C ASN A 284 18.40 -14.22 11.54
N PHE A 285 18.73 -12.96 11.24
CA PHE A 285 20.02 -12.61 10.65
C PHE A 285 21.19 -13.15 11.47
N THR A 286 21.13 -13.06 12.82
CA THR A 286 22.18 -13.61 13.69
C THR A 286 22.35 -15.13 13.51
N ALA A 287 21.27 -15.86 13.25
CA ALA A 287 21.31 -17.29 12.96
C ALA A 287 21.82 -17.59 11.53
N VAL A 288 21.42 -16.78 10.56
CA VAL A 288 21.86 -16.90 9.15
C VAL A 288 23.36 -16.62 9.02
N ASP A 289 23.85 -15.60 9.72
CA ASP A 289 25.26 -15.16 9.72
C ASP A 289 26.24 -16.28 10.10
N ASN A 290 25.83 -17.15 11.03
CA ASN A 290 26.69 -18.23 11.49
C ASN A 290 27.08 -19.20 10.35
N GLY A 291 28.34 -19.14 9.92
CA GLY A 291 28.89 -19.95 8.82
C GLY A 291 28.56 -19.43 7.41
N TYR A 292 28.04 -18.21 7.28
CA TYR A 292 27.70 -17.62 5.98
C TYR A 292 28.94 -17.30 5.14
N ASP A 293 30.00 -16.76 5.74
CA ASP A 293 31.22 -16.33 5.03
C ASP A 293 31.88 -17.45 4.23
N SER A 294 31.89 -18.68 4.75
CA SER A 294 32.44 -19.82 4.04
C SER A 294 31.65 -20.19 2.78
N LEU A 295 30.32 -20.01 2.80
CA LEU A 295 29.45 -20.29 1.65
C LEU A 295 29.53 -19.16 0.63
N PHE A 296 29.60 -17.92 1.12
CA PHE A 296 29.75 -16.75 0.28
C PHE A 296 31.07 -16.74 -0.51
N GLY A 297 32.17 -17.26 0.06
CA GLY A 297 33.43 -17.44 -0.66
C GLY A 297 33.28 -18.27 -1.94
N TYR A 298 32.56 -19.39 -1.89
CA TYR A 298 32.28 -20.21 -3.08
C TYR A 298 31.47 -19.45 -4.13
N TYR A 299 30.50 -18.66 -3.69
CA TYR A 299 29.73 -17.79 -4.58
C TYR A 299 30.59 -16.71 -5.24
N GLN A 300 31.49 -16.07 -4.49
CA GLN A 300 32.40 -15.07 -5.03
C GLN A 300 33.31 -15.66 -6.12
N ASP A 301 33.87 -16.85 -5.88
CA ASP A 301 34.72 -17.54 -6.84
C ASP A 301 33.93 -17.93 -8.10
N TYR A 302 32.71 -18.45 -7.93
CA TYR A 302 31.83 -18.78 -9.04
C TYR A 302 31.49 -17.55 -9.88
N MET A 303 31.07 -16.45 -9.27
CA MET A 303 30.72 -15.23 -9.98
C MET A 303 31.93 -14.64 -10.72
N LYS A 304 33.12 -14.64 -10.11
CA LYS A 304 34.36 -14.21 -10.78
C LYS A 304 34.70 -15.07 -12.00
N ALA A 305 34.34 -16.36 -12.00
CA ALA A 305 34.51 -17.24 -13.15
C ALA A 305 33.44 -17.02 -14.23
N VAL A 306 32.19 -16.72 -13.85
CA VAL A 306 31.06 -16.63 -14.76
C VAL A 306 30.87 -15.26 -15.38
N ILE A 307 31.11 -14.17 -14.65
CA ILE A 307 30.91 -12.79 -15.14
C ILE A 307 31.63 -12.55 -16.49
N PRO A 308 32.93 -12.89 -16.66
CA PRO A 308 33.62 -12.72 -17.94
C PRO A 308 32.93 -13.46 -19.09
N GLN A 309 32.52 -14.70 -18.87
CA GLN A 309 31.85 -15.52 -19.88
C GLN A 309 30.46 -14.97 -20.22
N THR A 310 29.71 -14.50 -19.22
CA THR A 310 28.39 -13.92 -19.43
C THR A 310 28.47 -12.63 -20.25
N ILE A 311 29.41 -11.73 -19.93
CA ILE A 311 29.62 -10.50 -20.71
C ILE A 311 29.97 -10.82 -22.16
N GLN A 312 30.88 -11.78 -22.39
CA GLN A 312 31.22 -12.23 -23.74
C GLN A 312 30.03 -12.83 -24.49
N ASN A 313 29.21 -13.65 -23.84
CA ASN A 313 28.02 -14.23 -24.46
C ASN A 313 26.96 -13.16 -24.78
N VAL A 314 26.79 -12.17 -23.90
CA VAL A 314 25.84 -11.06 -24.10
C VAL A 314 26.28 -10.16 -25.25
N MET A 315 27.59 -9.99 -25.41
CA MET A 315 28.19 -9.18 -26.48
C MET A 315 28.67 -10.02 -27.67
N SER A 316 28.25 -11.29 -27.77
CA SER A 316 28.76 -12.19 -28.79
C SER A 316 28.46 -11.69 -30.19
N ASP A 317 29.37 -11.92 -31.11
CA ASP A 317 29.17 -11.58 -32.51
C ASP A 317 27.97 -12.32 -33.14
N SER A 318 27.49 -11.78 -34.27
CA SER A 318 26.56 -12.54 -35.13
C SER A 318 27.18 -13.85 -35.59
N THR A 319 26.37 -14.89 -35.77
CA THR A 319 26.80 -16.19 -36.31
C THR A 319 25.87 -16.60 -37.45
N PRO A 320 26.25 -17.56 -38.32
CA PRO A 320 25.37 -18.01 -39.41
C PRO A 320 23.99 -18.52 -38.95
N GLY A 321 23.89 -18.97 -37.69
CA GLY A 321 22.63 -19.40 -37.07
C GLY A 321 21.95 -18.35 -36.19
N ASN A 322 22.58 -17.19 -35.96
CA ASN A 322 22.04 -16.09 -35.16
C ASN A 322 22.60 -14.75 -35.67
N ASP A 323 21.88 -14.15 -36.62
CA ASP A 323 22.24 -12.86 -37.21
C ASP A 323 22.18 -11.71 -36.20
N SER A 324 21.43 -11.85 -35.10
CA SER A 324 21.32 -10.83 -34.05
C SER A 324 22.48 -10.85 -33.05
N GLY A 325 23.30 -11.90 -33.08
CA GLY A 325 24.37 -12.10 -32.10
C GLY A 325 23.85 -12.14 -30.66
N GLY A 326 24.70 -11.71 -29.73
CA GLY A 326 24.34 -11.59 -28.33
C GLY A 326 23.33 -10.45 -28.08
N PRO A 327 22.45 -10.58 -27.07
CA PRO A 327 21.37 -9.64 -26.82
C PRO A 327 21.82 -8.23 -26.39
N GLY A 328 23.08 -8.06 -25.98
CA GLY A 328 23.66 -6.78 -25.61
C GLY A 328 24.02 -5.88 -26.80
N ASN A 329 24.17 -6.47 -27.99
CA ASN A 329 24.54 -5.72 -29.19
C ASN A 329 23.54 -4.61 -29.54
N LYS A 330 22.25 -4.75 -29.21
CA LYS A 330 21.22 -3.73 -29.49
C LYS A 330 21.50 -2.36 -28.84
N PHE A 331 22.33 -2.32 -27.79
CA PHE A 331 22.70 -1.09 -27.08
C PHE A 331 23.98 -0.42 -27.62
N SER A 332 24.57 -0.98 -28.67
CA SER A 332 25.81 -0.49 -29.27
C SER A 332 25.63 -0.22 -30.76
N ASP A 333 26.38 0.76 -31.25
CA ASP A 333 26.68 0.92 -32.66
C ASP A 333 28.11 0.44 -32.92
N CYS A 334 28.31 -0.24 -34.06
CA CYS A 334 29.57 -0.83 -34.48
C CYS A 334 30.02 -0.22 -35.81
N GLU A 335 31.32 0.03 -35.94
CA GLU A 335 31.99 0.39 -37.19
C GLU A 335 33.06 -0.67 -37.51
N LEU A 336 33.11 -1.15 -38.75
CA LEU A 336 34.10 -2.14 -39.20
C LEU A 336 35.12 -1.47 -40.12
N GLN A 337 36.40 -1.58 -39.78
CA GLN A 337 37.51 -1.10 -40.59
C GLN A 337 38.44 -2.25 -40.98
N GLY A 338 38.70 -2.43 -42.26
CA GLY A 338 39.56 -3.47 -42.79
C GLY A 338 39.73 -3.32 -44.31
N SER A 339 39.89 -4.43 -45.05
CA SER A 339 40.02 -4.36 -46.51
C SER A 339 38.76 -3.78 -47.18
N THR A 340 37.59 -4.13 -46.65
CA THR A 340 36.31 -3.44 -46.87
C THR A 340 35.86 -2.83 -45.56
N SER A 341 35.49 -1.54 -45.57
CA SER A 341 35.03 -0.82 -44.37
C SER A 341 33.54 -0.57 -44.42
N TYR A 342 32.87 -0.74 -43.28
CA TYR A 342 31.44 -0.49 -43.13
C TYR A 342 31.22 0.64 -42.13
N PRO A 343 30.40 1.66 -42.48
CA PRO A 343 30.15 2.78 -41.60
C PRO A 343 29.39 2.34 -40.35
N LYS A 344 29.36 3.24 -39.36
CA LYS A 344 28.63 3.07 -38.10
C LYS A 344 27.18 2.61 -38.34
N GLN A 345 26.86 1.44 -37.79
CA GLN A 345 25.53 0.80 -37.84
C GLN A 345 25.20 0.19 -36.48
N GLN A 346 23.94 -0.14 -36.21
CA GLN A 346 23.60 -0.87 -34.99
C GLN A 346 24.33 -2.23 -34.97
N CYS A 347 25.00 -2.56 -33.87
CA CYS A 347 25.64 -3.86 -33.70
C CYS A 347 24.59 -5.01 -33.72
N PRO A 348 25.01 -6.25 -34.02
CA PRO A 348 26.37 -6.66 -34.38
C PRO A 348 26.72 -6.36 -35.84
N ILE A 349 28.01 -6.33 -36.18
CA ILE A 349 28.43 -6.49 -37.58
C ILE A 349 27.98 -7.89 -38.03
N SER A 350 27.36 -8.01 -39.21
CA SER A 350 26.90 -9.33 -39.69
C SER A 350 28.07 -10.22 -40.13
N VAL A 351 27.88 -11.54 -40.07
CA VAL A 351 28.88 -12.53 -40.54
C VAL A 351 29.34 -12.21 -41.96
N LYS A 352 28.41 -11.88 -42.86
CA LYS A 352 28.70 -11.55 -44.26
C LYS A 352 29.60 -10.32 -44.41
N GLN A 353 29.39 -9.30 -43.56
CA GLN A 353 30.22 -8.09 -43.58
C GLN A 353 31.64 -8.40 -43.10
N ARG A 354 31.79 -9.27 -42.09
CA ARG A 354 33.12 -9.71 -41.62
C ARG A 354 33.83 -10.59 -42.65
N GLU A 355 33.10 -11.52 -43.29
CA GLU A 355 33.62 -12.36 -44.38
C GLU A 355 34.08 -11.53 -45.59
N ASP A 356 33.33 -10.50 -45.96
CA ASP A 356 33.68 -9.58 -47.06
C ASP A 356 34.94 -8.75 -46.77
N THR A 357 35.17 -8.39 -45.51
CA THR A 357 36.34 -7.61 -45.09
C THR A 357 37.65 -8.43 -45.06
N SER A 358 37.61 -9.74 -45.38
CA SER A 358 38.77 -10.64 -45.40
C SER A 358 39.49 -10.73 -44.04
N VAL A 359 40.81 -11.00 -44.04
CA VAL A 359 41.60 -11.32 -42.84
C VAL A 359 42.09 -10.05 -42.13
N ASN A 360 41.82 -9.97 -40.82
CA ASN A 360 42.12 -8.87 -39.90
C ASN A 360 41.25 -7.62 -40.12
N TYR A 361 40.39 -7.35 -39.15
CA TYR A 361 39.59 -6.13 -39.11
C TYR A 361 39.56 -5.54 -37.70
N ILE A 362 39.20 -4.25 -37.65
CA ILE A 362 38.96 -3.51 -36.42
C ILE A 362 37.47 -3.24 -36.30
N ILE A 363 36.82 -3.70 -35.23
CA ILE A 363 35.45 -3.32 -34.89
C ILE A 363 35.47 -2.32 -33.75
N THR A 364 34.97 -1.12 -33.98
CA THR A 364 34.84 -0.09 -32.94
C THR A 364 33.42 -0.07 -32.39
N TYR A 365 33.28 -0.29 -31.09
CA TYR A 365 32.00 -0.23 -30.39
C TYR A 365 31.76 1.18 -29.84
N THR A 366 30.52 1.65 -29.95
CA THR A 366 30.02 2.87 -29.30
C THR A 366 28.69 2.56 -28.64
N LEU A 367 28.62 2.60 -27.31
CA LEU A 367 27.34 2.48 -26.60
C LEU A 367 26.42 3.63 -26.99
N ARG A 368 25.31 3.32 -27.64
CA ARG A 368 24.30 4.29 -28.07
C ARG A 368 23.29 4.60 -26.97
N ASP A 369 23.09 3.63 -26.08
CA ASP A 369 22.24 3.71 -24.90
C ASP A 369 23.00 3.09 -23.71
N PRO A 370 23.95 3.85 -23.12
CA PRO A 370 24.74 3.35 -21.99
C PRO A 370 23.87 2.96 -20.79
N ASP A 371 22.87 3.78 -20.46
CA ASP A 371 22.02 3.55 -19.29
C ASP A 371 21.15 2.29 -19.48
N GLY A 372 20.57 2.12 -20.67
CA GLY A 372 19.83 0.91 -21.03
C GLY A 372 20.70 -0.35 -21.02
N PHE A 373 21.96 -0.26 -21.49
CA PHE A 373 22.90 -1.38 -21.45
C PHE A 373 23.20 -1.82 -20.01
N TYR A 374 23.59 -0.89 -19.14
CA TYR A 374 23.94 -1.22 -17.76
C TYR A 374 22.71 -1.68 -16.97
N ASN A 375 21.53 -1.10 -17.20
CA ASN A 375 20.29 -1.55 -16.58
C ASN A 375 19.91 -2.97 -17.05
N PHE A 376 20.09 -3.28 -18.35
CA PHE A 376 19.88 -4.63 -18.88
C PHE A 376 20.84 -5.65 -18.26
N MET A 377 22.13 -5.32 -18.15
CA MET A 377 23.12 -6.20 -17.52
C MET A 377 22.79 -6.49 -16.05
N LYS A 378 22.37 -5.46 -15.31
CA LYS A 378 21.97 -5.59 -13.91
C LYS A 378 20.70 -6.41 -13.73
N THR A 379 19.63 -6.06 -14.45
CA THR A 379 18.30 -6.67 -14.26
C THR A 379 18.22 -8.11 -14.75
N GLN A 380 18.89 -8.43 -15.86
CA GLN A 380 18.82 -9.76 -16.47
C GLN A 380 19.89 -10.72 -15.96
N TYR A 381 21.08 -10.20 -15.60
CA TYR A 381 22.24 -11.03 -15.28
C TYR A 381 22.86 -10.72 -13.91
N GLY A 382 22.35 -9.73 -13.17
CA GLY A 382 22.95 -9.32 -11.89
C GLY A 382 24.35 -8.70 -12.05
N ILE A 383 24.73 -8.24 -13.24
CA ILE A 383 26.07 -7.69 -13.48
C ILE A 383 26.03 -6.19 -13.27
N ASP A 384 26.72 -5.74 -12.23
CA ASP A 384 26.86 -4.33 -11.92
C ASP A 384 27.73 -3.59 -12.96
N LYS A 385 27.42 -2.31 -13.19
CA LYS A 385 28.18 -1.44 -14.11
C LYS A 385 29.68 -1.46 -13.83
N SER A 386 30.06 -1.48 -12.57
CA SER A 386 31.45 -1.49 -12.09
C SER A 386 32.23 -2.73 -12.44
N TRP A 387 31.52 -3.82 -12.72
CA TRP A 387 32.09 -5.09 -13.13
C TRP A 387 32.33 -5.14 -14.64
N ILE A 388 32.00 -4.06 -15.37
CA ILE A 388 32.17 -3.92 -16.82
C ILE A 388 33.15 -2.79 -17.11
N LYS A 389 34.19 -3.09 -17.89
CA LYS A 389 35.07 -2.09 -18.50
C LYS A 389 34.87 -2.04 -20.01
N LEU A 390 35.00 -0.85 -20.59
CA LEU A 390 35.14 -0.72 -22.04
C LEU A 390 36.63 -0.85 -22.37
N ALA A 391 37.02 -1.99 -22.94
CA ALA A 391 38.41 -2.28 -23.24
C ALA A 391 38.90 -1.36 -24.37
N PRO A 392 39.96 -0.54 -24.15
CA PRO A 392 40.49 0.33 -25.21
C PRO A 392 40.91 -0.46 -26.45
N SER A 393 41.39 -1.68 -26.25
CA SER A 393 41.65 -2.67 -27.29
C SER A 393 41.52 -4.06 -26.70
N TYR A 394 40.83 -4.95 -27.42
CA TYR A 394 40.67 -6.36 -27.13
C TYR A 394 40.89 -7.13 -28.43
N SER A 395 41.82 -8.08 -28.43
CA SER A 395 41.95 -9.03 -29.54
C SER A 395 41.35 -10.35 -29.11
N ASP A 396 40.31 -10.81 -29.80
CA ASP A 396 39.90 -12.19 -29.64
C ASP A 396 40.96 -13.01 -30.37
N ALA A 397 41.87 -13.64 -29.62
CA ALA A 397 42.75 -14.64 -30.21
C ALA A 397 41.84 -15.81 -30.53
N GLY A 398 41.19 -15.76 -31.71
CA GLY A 398 40.25 -16.77 -32.15
C GLY A 398 40.83 -18.13 -31.83
N GLY A 399 40.20 -18.83 -30.89
CA GLY A 399 40.55 -20.19 -30.55
C GLY A 399 40.62 -20.95 -31.87
N ASP A 400 41.66 -21.78 -32.01
CA ASP A 400 41.86 -22.68 -33.15
C ASP A 400 40.50 -23.16 -33.65
N GLY A 401 39.99 -22.54 -34.72
CA GLY A 401 38.76 -22.98 -35.35
C GLY A 401 39.02 -24.43 -35.70
N ASP A 402 38.28 -25.33 -35.05
CA ASP A 402 38.49 -26.78 -35.00
C ASP A 402 39.22 -27.26 -36.25
N CYS A 403 40.54 -27.40 -36.13
CA CYS A 403 41.38 -27.77 -37.26
C CYS A 403 41.18 -29.27 -37.45
N GLU A 404 40.17 -29.66 -38.22
CA GLU A 404 40.15 -31.00 -38.79
C GLU A 404 41.37 -31.11 -39.70
N LEU A 405 42.43 -31.69 -39.15
CA LEU A 405 43.54 -32.21 -39.92
C LEU A 405 42.95 -33.13 -40.97
N ASP A 406 43.29 -32.90 -42.24
CA ASP A 406 42.98 -33.90 -43.24
C ASP A 406 43.69 -35.22 -42.87
N SER A 407 43.18 -36.34 -43.39
CA SER A 407 43.74 -37.68 -43.14
C SER A 407 45.20 -37.86 -43.64
N GLY A 408 45.87 -36.80 -44.10
CA GLY A 408 47.27 -36.74 -44.48
C GLY A 408 48.14 -35.84 -43.59
N GLY A 409 47.60 -35.21 -42.54
CA GLY A 409 48.35 -34.37 -41.60
C GLY A 409 48.77 -33.00 -42.16
N HIS A 410 48.12 -32.49 -43.21
CA HIS A 410 48.38 -31.14 -43.73
C HIS A 410 47.36 -30.14 -43.17
N SER A 411 47.83 -29.06 -42.54
CA SER A 411 47.02 -27.90 -42.20
C SER A 411 46.80 -27.05 -43.46
N ALA A 412 45.72 -27.31 -44.20
CA ALA A 412 45.36 -26.47 -45.34
C ALA A 412 44.87 -25.09 -44.84
N GLY A 413 45.80 -24.13 -44.72
CA GLY A 413 45.48 -22.70 -44.74
C GLY A 413 44.69 -22.14 -43.55
N CYS A 414 45.02 -22.51 -42.32
CA CYS A 414 44.49 -21.81 -41.14
C CYS A 414 45.10 -20.41 -41.09
N ILE A 415 44.35 -19.40 -41.53
CA ILE A 415 44.75 -18.01 -41.39
C ILE A 415 44.30 -17.57 -40.00
N HIS A 416 45.25 -17.34 -39.09
CA HIS A 416 44.96 -16.64 -37.84
C HIS A 416 44.49 -15.23 -38.18
N THR A 417 43.24 -14.91 -37.86
CA THR A 417 42.73 -13.54 -37.92
C THR A 417 43.06 -12.86 -36.59
N ASN A 418 43.83 -11.77 -36.65
CA ASN A 418 44.01 -10.86 -35.52
C ASN A 418 42.89 -9.83 -35.58
N ASP A 419 41.71 -10.23 -35.13
CA ASP A 419 40.55 -9.35 -35.06
C ASP A 419 40.66 -8.47 -33.82
N THR A 420 40.55 -7.16 -34.01
CA THR A 420 40.72 -6.18 -32.93
C THR A 420 39.40 -5.47 -32.66
N TYR A 421 38.97 -5.46 -31.42
CA TYR A 421 37.78 -4.80 -30.95
C TYR A 421 38.18 -3.60 -30.10
N LEU A 422 37.66 -2.42 -30.40
CA LEU A 422 37.90 -1.19 -29.64
C LEU A 422 36.65 -0.82 -28.85
N ASN A 423 36.84 -0.39 -27.59
CA ASN A 423 35.80 -0.07 -26.62
C ASN A 423 34.80 -1.21 -26.36
N PHE A 424 35.24 -2.46 -26.52
CA PHE A 424 34.39 -3.63 -26.33
C PHE A 424 34.09 -3.83 -24.83
N PRO A 425 32.82 -4.06 -24.43
CA PRO A 425 32.49 -4.36 -23.04
C PRO A 425 33.11 -5.69 -22.59
N LEU A 426 33.94 -5.66 -21.56
CA LEU A 426 34.56 -6.82 -20.92
C LEU A 426 34.39 -6.75 -19.39
N ALA A 427 34.66 -7.86 -18.72
CA ALA A 427 34.78 -7.89 -17.26
C ALA A 427 35.88 -6.93 -16.79
N ALA A 428 35.61 -6.16 -15.74
CA ALA A 428 36.60 -5.32 -15.06
C ALA A 428 37.72 -6.16 -14.43
N ASP A 429 38.91 -5.57 -14.29
CA ASP A 429 40.09 -6.28 -13.74
C ASP A 429 39.96 -6.60 -12.24
N ASN A 430 39.18 -5.81 -11.52
CA ASN A 430 38.92 -6.02 -10.10
C ASN A 430 37.41 -5.98 -9.83
N ILE A 431 36.81 -7.16 -9.67
CA ILE A 431 35.40 -7.34 -9.37
C ILE A 431 35.24 -7.57 -7.87
N ILE A 432 34.63 -6.61 -7.19
CA ILE A 432 34.26 -6.72 -5.78
C ILE A 432 32.78 -7.10 -5.70
N ILE A 433 32.52 -8.24 -5.08
CA ILE A 433 31.17 -8.77 -4.90
C ILE A 433 30.80 -8.52 -3.43
N PRO A 434 29.85 -7.60 -3.16
CA PRO A 434 29.51 -7.19 -1.81
C PRO A 434 28.90 -8.36 -1.02
N ASN A 435 29.43 -8.61 0.17
CA ASN A 435 28.90 -9.63 1.07
C ASN A 435 27.64 -9.10 1.76
N PRO A 436 26.45 -9.74 1.58
CA PRO A 436 25.22 -9.31 2.24
C PRO A 436 25.36 -9.15 3.74
N LYS A 437 26.16 -10.01 4.39
CA LYS A 437 26.46 -9.91 5.82
C LYS A 437 27.03 -8.55 6.19
N ASP A 438 28.03 -8.07 5.45
CA ASP A 438 28.73 -6.84 5.75
C ASP A 438 27.82 -5.63 5.55
N VAL A 439 26.97 -5.68 4.52
CA VAL A 439 25.97 -4.64 4.25
C VAL A 439 24.90 -4.59 5.34
N ILE A 440 24.35 -5.75 5.73
CA ILE A 440 23.36 -5.83 6.82
C ILE A 440 23.97 -5.36 8.14
N THR A 441 25.20 -5.78 8.44
CA THR A 441 25.90 -5.41 9.68
C THR A 441 26.08 -3.89 9.77
N GLN A 442 26.43 -3.24 8.66
CA GLN A 442 26.53 -1.78 8.59
C GLN A 442 25.16 -1.08 8.74
N ALA A 443 24.08 -1.72 8.30
CA ALA A 443 22.72 -1.20 8.42
C ALA A 443 22.10 -1.38 9.82
N LEU A 444 22.61 -2.29 10.67
CA LEU A 444 22.03 -2.61 11.98
C LEU A 444 21.73 -1.39 12.88
N PRO A 445 22.60 -0.36 13.00
CA PRO A 445 22.28 0.81 13.80
C PRO A 445 21.03 1.56 13.31
N ASN A 446 20.87 1.69 11.99
CA ASN A 446 19.73 2.37 11.38
C ASN A 446 18.45 1.53 11.42
N LEU A 447 18.58 0.21 11.37
CA LEU A 447 17.46 -0.72 11.61
C LEU A 447 16.98 -0.65 13.07
N GLY A 448 17.91 -0.48 14.03
CA GLY A 448 17.59 -0.19 15.42
C GLY A 448 16.88 1.16 15.59
N SER A 449 17.28 2.18 14.81
CA SER A 449 16.56 3.45 14.74
C SER A 449 15.12 3.25 14.24
N LEU A 450 14.91 2.49 13.17
CA LEU A 450 13.58 2.15 12.67
C LEU A 450 12.71 1.44 13.73
N GLN A 451 13.27 0.48 14.47
CA GLN A 451 12.57 -0.15 15.61
C GLN A 451 12.17 0.86 16.68
N ASN A 452 13.08 1.76 17.05
CA ASN A 452 12.81 2.81 18.03
C ASN A 452 11.74 3.80 17.52
N GLN A 453 11.70 4.06 16.21
CA GLN A 453 10.67 4.91 15.61
C GLN A 453 9.29 4.25 15.66
N ILE A 454 9.19 2.98 15.27
CA ILE A 454 7.95 2.20 15.38
C ILE A 454 7.46 2.19 16.85
N LEU A 455 8.36 1.97 17.79
CA LEU A 455 8.05 2.00 19.22
C LEU A 455 7.59 3.39 19.69
N ALA A 456 8.29 4.45 19.28
CA ALA A 456 7.90 5.82 19.62
C ALA A 456 6.51 6.18 19.06
N THR A 457 6.20 5.79 17.83
CA THR A 457 4.86 5.98 17.26
C THR A 457 3.80 5.16 18.02
N SER A 458 4.14 3.96 18.50
CA SER A 458 3.25 3.18 19.38
C SER A 458 2.94 3.94 20.68
N VAL A 459 3.95 4.58 21.28
CA VAL A 459 3.76 5.46 22.45
C VAL A 459 2.87 6.65 22.10
N ASP A 460 3.16 7.37 21.02
CA ASP A 460 2.38 8.54 20.59
C ASP A 460 0.89 8.21 20.37
N LEU A 461 0.59 7.01 19.85
CA LEU A 461 -0.78 6.51 19.70
C LEU A 461 -1.45 6.22 21.03
N THR A 462 -0.79 5.50 21.93
CA THR A 462 -1.36 5.15 23.25
C THR A 462 -1.59 6.35 24.14
N THR A 463 -0.81 7.40 23.94
CA THR A 463 -0.85 8.64 24.74
C THR A 463 -1.70 9.73 24.07
N GLY A 464 -2.23 9.49 22.87
CA GLY A 464 -3.05 10.47 22.13
C GLY A 464 -2.27 11.68 21.61
N PHE A 465 -0.95 11.60 21.50
CA PHE A 465 -0.10 12.68 20.95
C PHE A 465 -0.06 12.69 19.42
N TYR A 466 -0.60 11.67 18.76
CA TYR A 466 -0.72 11.61 17.30
C TYR A 466 -2.16 11.92 16.84
N ASN A 467 -2.32 13.01 16.08
CA ASN A 467 -3.62 13.48 15.56
C ASN A 467 -3.93 13.03 14.12
N GLY A 468 -3.01 12.31 13.47
CA GLY A 468 -3.17 11.85 12.09
C GLY A 468 -3.92 10.52 11.95
N SER A 469 -4.21 10.11 10.71
CA SER A 469 -4.79 8.78 10.46
C SER A 469 -3.82 7.68 10.88
N SER A 470 -4.33 6.70 11.64
CA SER A 470 -3.53 5.60 12.15
C SER A 470 -3.10 4.58 11.07
N SER A 471 -3.78 4.58 9.94
CA SER A 471 -3.34 3.79 8.78
C SER A 471 -2.04 4.33 8.15
N ASN A 472 -1.76 5.64 8.26
CA ASN A 472 -0.63 6.24 7.54
C ASN A 472 0.73 5.77 8.05
N PHE A 473 0.93 5.64 9.37
CA PHE A 473 2.20 5.11 9.87
C PHE A 473 2.34 3.60 9.65
N LEU A 474 1.24 2.84 9.70
CA LEU A 474 1.27 1.40 9.41
C LEU A 474 1.74 1.18 7.98
N GLU A 475 1.12 1.89 7.04
CA GLU A 475 1.49 1.88 5.63
C GLU A 475 2.96 2.27 5.47
N ALA A 476 3.37 3.40 6.02
CA ALA A 476 4.74 3.88 5.88
C ALA A 476 5.78 2.89 6.44
N TYR A 477 5.59 2.38 7.66
CA TYR A 477 6.56 1.48 8.31
C TYR A 477 6.55 0.05 7.77
N SER A 478 5.43 -0.42 7.21
CA SER A 478 5.33 -1.79 6.70
C SER A 478 6.32 -2.07 5.55
N THR A 479 6.56 -1.10 4.67
CA THR A 479 7.48 -1.26 3.54
C THR A 479 8.90 -1.62 3.98
N PRO A 480 9.60 -0.79 4.78
CA PRO A 480 10.96 -1.13 5.19
C PRO A 480 11.02 -2.39 6.07
N VAL A 481 9.99 -2.66 6.88
CA VAL A 481 9.94 -3.89 7.70
C VAL A 481 9.88 -5.15 6.82
N PHE A 482 9.00 -5.18 5.82
CA PHE A 482 8.86 -6.34 4.92
C PHE A 482 10.05 -6.50 3.99
N MET A 483 10.69 -5.40 3.57
CA MET A 483 11.95 -5.48 2.82
C MET A 483 13.05 -6.17 3.62
N VAL A 484 13.26 -5.76 4.88
CA VAL A 484 14.26 -6.35 5.77
C VAL A 484 13.98 -7.83 6.00
N GLN A 485 12.70 -8.17 6.22
CA GLN A 485 12.27 -9.56 6.37
C GLN A 485 12.57 -10.38 5.11
N GLN A 486 12.17 -9.90 3.93
CA GLN A 486 12.44 -10.57 2.65
C GLN A 486 13.94 -10.76 2.43
N ALA A 487 14.74 -9.74 2.66
CA ALA A 487 16.16 -9.76 2.41
C ALA A 487 16.90 -10.78 3.32
N ILE A 488 16.52 -10.87 4.59
CA ILE A 488 17.11 -11.86 5.51
C ILE A 488 16.69 -13.28 5.15
N GLN A 489 15.46 -13.48 4.68
CA GLN A 489 15.04 -14.78 4.16
C GLN A 489 15.74 -15.15 2.85
N SER A 490 15.96 -14.20 1.94
CA SER A 490 16.77 -14.41 0.74
C SER A 490 18.20 -14.82 1.10
N MET A 491 18.80 -14.21 2.14
CA MET A 491 20.11 -14.60 2.65
C MET A 491 20.10 -16.05 3.19
N GLN A 492 19.02 -16.47 3.84
CA GLN A 492 18.85 -17.86 4.28
C GLN A 492 18.71 -18.82 3.10
N ARG A 493 17.91 -18.50 2.07
CA ARG A 493 17.81 -19.30 0.84
C ARG A 493 19.17 -19.42 0.14
N ALA A 494 19.91 -18.32 0.08
CA ALA A 494 21.25 -18.31 -0.48
C ALA A 494 22.20 -19.28 0.24
N LYS A 495 22.10 -19.36 1.57
CA LYS A 495 22.84 -20.31 2.41
C LYS A 495 22.46 -21.77 2.13
N ASP A 496 21.20 -22.02 1.80
CA ASP A 496 20.68 -23.36 1.50
C ASP A 496 21.06 -23.82 0.08
N ILE A 497 21.01 -22.91 -0.89
CA ILE A 497 21.37 -23.15 -2.30
C ILE A 497 22.88 -23.25 -2.50
N GLY A 498 23.70 -22.51 -1.73
CA GLY A 498 25.17 -22.49 -1.84
C GLY A 498 25.88 -23.85 -1.65
N LYS A 499 25.14 -24.94 -1.47
CA LYS A 499 25.61 -26.33 -1.41
C LYS A 499 25.43 -27.11 -2.72
N THR A 500 24.83 -26.54 -3.78
CA THR A 500 24.53 -27.24 -5.03
C THR A 500 25.41 -26.78 -6.21
N GLU A 501 25.75 -27.72 -7.11
CA GLU A 501 26.64 -27.47 -8.28
C GLU A 501 25.87 -27.10 -9.57
N LYS A 502 24.57 -26.80 -9.50
CA LYS A 502 23.77 -26.56 -10.72
C LYS A 502 23.83 -25.09 -11.16
N ARG A 503 24.19 -24.87 -12.43
CA ARG A 503 24.39 -23.55 -13.05
C ARG A 503 23.17 -22.61 -12.95
N ASP A 504 21.95 -23.13 -13.15
CA ASP A 504 20.73 -22.31 -13.09
C ASP A 504 20.39 -21.86 -11.65
N GLU A 505 20.64 -22.74 -10.67
CA GLU A 505 20.45 -22.44 -9.24
C GLU A 505 21.46 -21.36 -8.79
N GLN A 506 22.66 -21.32 -9.39
CA GLN A 506 23.68 -20.32 -9.09
C GLN A 506 23.39 -18.92 -9.67
N ILE A 507 22.65 -18.82 -10.79
CA ILE A 507 22.18 -17.51 -11.31
C ILE A 507 21.09 -16.94 -10.40
N GLN A 508 20.14 -17.78 -9.97
CA GLN A 508 19.11 -17.37 -9.01
C GLN A 508 19.73 -16.93 -7.69
N LEU A 509 20.70 -17.70 -7.18
CA LEU A 509 21.49 -17.36 -6.01
C LEU A 509 22.16 -15.97 -6.13
N ALA A 510 22.69 -15.63 -7.31
CA ALA A 510 23.31 -14.34 -7.54
C ALA A 510 22.32 -13.17 -7.46
N LEU A 511 21.16 -13.31 -8.10
CA LEU A 511 20.11 -12.31 -8.06
C LEU A 511 19.54 -12.15 -6.64
N GLU A 512 19.39 -13.24 -5.88
CA GLU A 512 18.96 -13.19 -4.48
C GLU A 512 19.96 -12.42 -3.61
N ILE A 513 21.25 -12.77 -3.68
CA ILE A 513 22.33 -12.10 -2.92
C ILE A 513 22.38 -10.60 -3.24
N LEU A 514 22.30 -10.23 -4.52
CA LEU A 514 22.29 -8.83 -4.93
C LEU A 514 21.02 -8.12 -4.46
N GLY A 515 19.87 -8.78 -4.53
CA GLY A 515 18.62 -8.28 -3.97
C GLY A 515 18.73 -7.96 -2.47
N VAL A 516 19.42 -8.82 -1.70
CA VAL A 516 19.71 -8.54 -0.27
C VAL A 516 20.56 -7.30 -0.13
N VAL A 517 21.69 -7.22 -0.84
CA VAL A 517 22.58 -6.04 -0.79
C VAL A 517 21.80 -4.76 -1.11
N PHE A 518 20.99 -4.77 -2.17
CA PHE A 518 20.20 -3.62 -2.58
C PHE A 518 19.13 -3.23 -1.57
N ALA A 519 18.49 -4.19 -0.90
CA ALA A 519 17.49 -3.90 0.13
C ALA A 519 18.06 -3.16 1.34
N PHE A 520 19.35 -3.31 1.64
CA PHE A 520 20.01 -2.70 2.79
C PHE A 520 20.79 -1.41 2.50
N LEU A 521 21.05 -1.09 1.21
CA LEU A 521 21.63 0.19 0.80
C LEU A 521 21.00 1.45 1.43
N PRO A 522 19.66 1.59 1.54
CA PRO A 522 19.06 2.81 2.07
C PRO A 522 19.23 2.96 3.59
N PHE A 523 19.69 1.91 4.28
CA PHE A 523 19.99 1.93 5.71
C PHE A 523 21.47 2.20 5.99
N LEU A 524 22.30 2.50 4.98
CA LEU A 524 23.72 2.80 5.16
C LEU A 524 23.95 4.31 5.31
N ASP A 525 24.69 4.71 6.35
CA ASP A 525 25.10 6.11 6.54
C ASP A 525 26.11 6.58 5.49
N LYS A 526 26.96 5.66 5.04
CA LYS A 526 27.97 5.86 4.00
C LYS A 526 28.12 4.58 3.20
N ILE A 527 28.25 4.74 1.90
CA ILE A 527 28.57 3.65 1.00
C ILE A 527 30.08 3.40 1.13
N GLY A 528 30.48 2.19 1.54
CA GLY A 528 31.89 1.80 1.64
C GLY A 528 32.55 1.61 0.27
N PRO A 529 33.89 1.50 0.18
CA PRO A 529 34.61 1.38 -1.10
C PRO A 529 34.16 0.21 -1.98
N GLU A 530 33.67 -0.86 -1.35
CA GLU A 530 33.16 -2.07 -2.02
C GLU A 530 31.82 -1.83 -2.74
N LEU A 531 31.07 -0.80 -2.32
CA LEU A 531 29.79 -0.40 -2.87
C LEU A 531 29.90 0.92 -3.66
N GLU A 532 30.92 1.76 -3.42
CA GLU A 532 31.24 2.97 -4.19
C GLU A 532 31.57 2.65 -5.66
N LEU A 533 32.08 1.45 -5.93
CA LEU A 533 32.33 1.01 -7.30
C LEU A 533 31.03 0.78 -8.06
N ALA A 534 29.91 0.39 -7.41
CA ALA A 534 28.64 -0.01 -8.02
C ALA A 534 27.80 1.13 -8.66
N ASP A 535 28.45 2.23 -8.99
CA ASP A 535 27.83 3.54 -9.11
C ASP A 535 27.52 3.93 -10.57
N GLY A 536 26.25 4.18 -10.82
CA GLY A 536 25.77 4.65 -12.10
C GLY A 536 24.30 5.06 -12.10
N LEU A 537 23.47 4.38 -11.30
CA LEU A 537 22.05 4.72 -11.14
C LEU A 537 21.76 5.50 -9.84
N PHE A 538 22.72 5.52 -8.91
CA PHE A 538 22.47 5.92 -7.52
C PHE A 538 23.15 7.22 -7.09
N THR A 539 23.94 7.87 -7.95
CA THR A 539 24.35 9.28 -7.75
C THR A 539 23.17 10.25 -7.71
N ALA A 540 21.98 9.83 -8.16
CA ALA A 540 20.72 10.55 -7.96
C ALA A 540 20.13 10.41 -6.53
N LEU A 541 20.67 9.53 -5.67
CA LEU A 541 20.24 9.34 -4.27
C LEU A 541 20.87 10.36 -3.30
N ALA A 542 21.52 11.42 -3.78
CA ALA A 542 22.12 12.43 -2.89
C ALA A 542 21.09 13.28 -2.13
N ASP A 543 19.80 13.23 -2.50
CA ASP A 543 18.72 14.02 -1.87
C ASP A 543 17.89 13.22 -0.83
N VAL A 544 18.45 12.13 -0.30
CA VAL A 544 17.80 11.25 0.68
C VAL A 544 17.44 12.02 1.95
N GLY A 545 16.15 12.29 2.11
CA GLY A 545 15.56 12.86 3.31
C GLY A 545 14.37 13.78 3.06
N ASN A 546 14.13 14.23 1.82
CA ASN A 546 12.97 15.06 1.53
C ASN A 546 11.77 14.22 1.08
N VAL A 547 10.69 14.24 1.88
CA VAL A 547 9.44 13.52 1.59
C VAL A 547 8.86 13.88 0.20
N ALA A 548 8.97 15.13 -0.24
CA ALA A 548 8.42 15.55 -1.54
C ALA A 548 9.22 14.98 -2.73
N LEU A 549 10.55 14.93 -2.62
CA LEU A 549 11.41 14.37 -3.66
C LEU A 549 11.25 12.86 -3.76
N ALA A 550 11.10 12.17 -2.62
CA ALA A 550 10.81 10.74 -2.61
C ALA A 550 9.51 10.39 -3.35
N ILE A 551 8.45 11.19 -3.19
CA ILE A 551 7.20 10.98 -3.94
C ILE A 551 7.42 11.19 -5.44
N GLN A 552 8.15 12.24 -5.83
CA GLN A 552 8.46 12.47 -7.25
C GLN A 552 9.24 11.31 -7.85
N GLN A 553 10.16 10.73 -7.08
CA GLN A 553 10.95 9.58 -7.49
C GLN A 553 10.08 8.33 -7.70
N ILE A 554 9.15 8.05 -6.77
CA ILE A 554 8.19 6.95 -6.89
C ILE A 554 7.33 7.09 -8.14
N VAL A 555 6.87 8.31 -8.43
CA VAL A 555 6.06 8.58 -9.62
C VAL A 555 6.87 8.41 -10.91
N ALA A 556 8.14 8.80 -10.91
CA ALA A 556 9.01 8.68 -12.06
C ALA A 556 9.47 7.23 -12.30
N ASP A 557 9.71 6.48 -11.22
CA ASP A 557 10.16 5.09 -11.22
C ASP A 557 9.55 4.34 -10.01
N PRO A 558 8.42 3.65 -10.20
CA PRO A 558 7.77 2.89 -9.14
C PRO A 558 8.65 1.80 -8.53
N SER A 559 9.63 1.26 -9.27
CA SER A 559 10.56 0.25 -8.76
C SER A 559 11.50 0.80 -7.69
N SER A 560 11.70 2.12 -7.65
CA SER A 560 12.47 2.81 -6.62
C SER A 560 11.70 3.02 -5.31
N ALA A 561 10.40 2.72 -5.29
CA ALA A 561 9.54 3.06 -4.16
C ALA A 561 9.95 2.53 -2.79
N PRO A 562 10.47 1.31 -2.66
CA PRO A 562 10.94 0.82 -1.37
C PRO A 562 12.07 1.69 -0.80
N MET A 563 13.00 2.12 -1.67
CA MET A 563 14.12 3.00 -1.33
C MET A 563 13.67 4.42 -1.01
N ALA A 564 12.79 4.98 -1.85
CA ALA A 564 12.29 6.34 -1.70
C ALA A 564 11.43 6.50 -0.43
N ILE A 565 10.56 5.53 -0.11
CA ILE A 565 9.75 5.50 1.12
C ILE A 565 10.65 5.53 2.35
N LEU A 566 11.70 4.72 2.36
CA LEU A 566 12.61 4.63 3.49
C LEU A 566 13.48 5.89 3.64
N GLY A 567 13.97 6.45 2.54
CA GLY A 567 14.66 7.74 2.55
C GLY A 567 13.78 8.86 3.07
N ALA A 568 12.49 8.88 2.68
CA ALA A 568 11.50 9.82 3.18
C ALA A 568 11.26 9.66 4.68
N LEU A 569 11.10 8.42 5.18
CA LEU A 569 10.90 8.12 6.59
C LEU A 569 12.07 8.56 7.47
N SER A 570 13.29 8.34 6.99
CA SER A 570 14.53 8.67 7.69
C SER A 570 14.87 10.17 7.63
N GLY A 571 14.15 10.90 6.77
CA GLY A 571 14.40 12.29 6.46
C GLY A 571 13.71 13.32 7.35
N PRO A 572 14.14 14.60 7.30
CA PRO A 572 13.45 15.70 7.97
C PRO A 572 11.97 15.75 7.55
N GLY A 573 11.08 15.62 8.53
CA GLY A 573 9.63 15.65 8.29
C GLY A 573 9.02 14.28 7.96
N GLY A 574 9.80 13.23 7.72
CA GLY A 574 9.28 11.87 7.47
C GLY A 574 8.39 11.31 8.57
N ARG A 575 8.63 11.79 9.80
CA ARG A 575 7.91 11.39 11.02
C ARG A 575 6.78 12.35 11.42
N THR A 576 6.59 13.45 10.70
CA THR A 576 5.43 14.32 10.96
C THR A 576 4.19 13.65 10.42
N GLU A 577 3.03 14.04 10.95
CA GLU A 577 1.73 13.62 10.43
C GLU A 577 1.63 13.81 8.90
N GLU A 578 2.04 14.98 8.41
CA GLU A 578 2.04 15.29 6.97
C GLU A 578 3.02 14.42 6.18
N GLY A 579 4.21 14.15 6.72
CA GLY A 579 5.20 13.29 6.09
C GLY A 579 4.73 11.85 5.97
N LEU A 580 4.24 11.28 7.07
CA LEU A 580 3.67 9.93 7.10
C LEU A 580 2.48 9.80 6.17
N ALA A 581 1.58 10.80 6.11
CA ALA A 581 0.44 10.80 5.19
C ALA A 581 0.88 10.78 3.72
N LYS A 582 1.90 11.57 3.37
CA LYS A 582 2.49 11.62 2.02
C LYS A 582 3.15 10.30 1.63
N ILE A 583 3.94 9.71 2.54
CA ILE A 583 4.62 8.43 2.34
C ILE A 583 3.58 7.30 2.17
N ALA A 584 2.58 7.27 3.05
CA ALA A 584 1.49 6.30 2.98
C ALA A 584 0.70 6.42 1.69
N LYS A 585 0.43 7.65 1.22
CA LYS A 585 -0.20 7.88 -0.08
C LYS A 585 0.66 7.32 -1.21
N ALA A 586 1.94 7.64 -1.25
CA ALA A 586 2.84 7.15 -2.31
C ALA A 586 2.93 5.63 -2.33
N ARG A 587 2.93 4.97 -1.17
CA ARG A 587 2.84 3.51 -1.07
C ARG A 587 1.53 2.97 -1.63
N ARG A 588 0.39 3.59 -1.30
CA ARG A 588 -0.93 3.18 -1.78
C ARG A 588 -1.11 3.36 -3.28
N ASP A 589 -0.37 4.28 -3.89
CA ASP A 589 -0.39 4.53 -5.33
C ASP A 589 0.38 3.45 -6.14
N LEU A 590 1.11 2.54 -5.47
CA LEU A 590 1.77 1.40 -6.12
C LEU A 590 0.76 0.38 -6.64
N THR A 591 0.95 -0.09 -7.88
CA THR A 591 0.12 -1.12 -8.48
C THR A 591 0.49 -2.51 -7.96
N GLU A 592 -0.36 -3.50 -8.23
CA GLU A 592 -0.08 -4.89 -7.83
C GLU A 592 1.17 -5.44 -8.53
N ASP A 593 1.44 -5.00 -9.75
CA ASP A 593 2.65 -5.35 -10.51
C ASP A 593 3.89 -4.67 -9.91
N ASP A 594 3.78 -3.41 -9.46
CA ASP A 594 4.87 -2.72 -8.76
C ASP A 594 5.22 -3.46 -7.46
N ILE A 595 4.21 -3.88 -6.69
CA ILE A 595 4.39 -4.66 -5.45
C ILE A 595 5.00 -6.03 -5.74
N ALA A 596 4.56 -6.72 -6.79
CA ALA A 596 5.13 -7.99 -7.21
C ALA A 596 6.59 -7.85 -7.67
N GLY A 597 6.93 -6.74 -8.32
CA GLY A 597 8.29 -6.42 -8.78
C GLY A 597 9.31 -6.26 -7.65
N ILE A 598 8.86 -6.00 -6.41
CA ILE A 598 9.73 -5.91 -5.22
C ILE A 598 10.16 -7.32 -4.75
N GLY A 599 9.27 -8.31 -4.88
CA GLY A 599 9.53 -9.71 -4.53
C GLY A 599 8.31 -10.43 -3.97
N ASP A 600 8.28 -11.75 -4.17
CA ASP A 600 7.13 -12.59 -3.81
C ASP A 600 6.83 -12.58 -2.30
N GLU A 601 7.87 -12.62 -1.46
CA GLU A 601 7.71 -12.59 0.00
C GLU A 601 7.15 -11.24 0.46
N PHE A 602 7.65 -10.12 -0.08
CA PHE A 602 7.12 -8.80 0.19
C PHE A 602 5.66 -8.71 -0.20
N LYS A 603 5.29 -9.23 -1.37
CA LYS A 603 3.89 -9.26 -1.84
C LYS A 603 3.00 -10.07 -0.89
N GLU A 604 3.43 -11.25 -0.46
CA GLU A 604 2.67 -12.09 0.48
C GLU A 604 2.43 -11.34 1.81
N ARG A 605 3.48 -10.82 2.43
CA ARG A 605 3.40 -10.09 3.70
C ARG A 605 2.58 -8.81 3.58
N ASN A 606 2.73 -8.09 2.45
CA ASN A 606 1.89 -6.94 2.14
C ASN A 606 0.41 -7.34 2.06
N ASN A 607 0.07 -8.43 1.40
CA ASN A 607 -1.31 -8.89 1.29
C ASN A 607 -1.91 -9.26 2.65
N GLU A 608 -1.14 -9.93 3.51
CA GLU A 608 -1.55 -10.20 4.89
C GLU A 608 -1.75 -8.91 5.67
N PHE A 609 -0.78 -8.02 5.64
CA PHE A 609 -0.84 -6.72 6.30
C PHE A 609 -2.08 -5.93 5.87
N GLN A 610 -2.29 -5.78 4.57
CA GLN A 610 -3.40 -5.02 3.99
C GLN A 610 -4.76 -5.59 4.39
N LYS A 611 -4.93 -6.93 4.41
CA LYS A 611 -6.14 -7.57 4.92
C LYS A 611 -6.39 -7.30 6.40
N THR A 612 -5.32 -7.09 7.18
CA THR A 612 -5.41 -6.84 8.63
C THR A 612 -5.81 -5.41 8.93
N ILE A 613 -5.16 -4.44 8.27
CA ILE A 613 -5.34 -3.01 8.58
C ILE A 613 -6.52 -2.37 7.82
N LYS A 614 -7.07 -3.06 6.82
CA LYS A 614 -8.26 -2.64 6.08
C LYS A 614 -9.56 -3.23 6.63
N ARG A 615 -9.60 -3.68 7.89
CA ARG A 615 -10.87 -4.11 8.49
C ARG A 615 -11.89 -2.96 8.37
N ASP A 616 -13.13 -3.31 8.02
CA ASP A 616 -14.23 -2.39 7.81
C ASP A 616 -14.69 -1.74 9.13
N CYS A 617 -15.35 -0.57 9.03
CA CYS A 617 -15.93 0.12 10.20
C CYS A 617 -16.83 -0.82 10.98
N ALA A 618 -16.96 -0.55 12.29
CA ALA A 618 -17.59 -1.43 13.27
C ALA A 618 -18.82 -2.21 12.74
N GLU A 619 -18.74 -3.54 12.82
CA GLU A 619 -19.94 -4.41 12.84
C GLU A 619 -20.64 -4.30 14.20
#